data_AF-A0A5N5Z964-F1
#
_entry.id   AF-A0A5N5Z964-F1
#
_cell.length_a   1.000
_cell.length_b   1.000
_cell.length_c   1.000
_cell.angle_alpha   90.00
_cell.angle_beta   90.00
_cell.angle_gamma   90.00
#
_symmetry.space_group_name_H-M   'P 1'
#
loop_
_entity.id
_entity.type
_entity.pdbx_description
1 polymer ?
#
loop_
_entity_poly.entity_id
_entity_poly.type
_entity_poly.pdbx_seq_one_letter_code
_entity_poly.pdbx_strand_id
1 'polypeptide(L)'
;MRKIYVCMMFLFFGLSMNAQNINGSYKFKAHQVDNFINEVYGDQAQKVIFSNKNLYGTFKKLILERMEIVRKSEMKGKKVPKITAQGMFDTYNSNVSHDAYFDVNNFNPLKYKLVFFDASSYQVYEIDNTDYLLIIKPQPKLQN
;
A
#
# COMPACT_ATOMS: atom_id res chain seq x y z
N MET A 1 -24.12 60.95 6.51
CA MET A 1 -23.85 60.06 5.37
C MET A 1 -22.35 59.81 5.24
N ARG A 2 -21.86 58.61 5.56
CA ARG A 2 -20.81 57.90 4.80
C ARG A 2 -20.71 56.47 5.33
N LYS A 3 -21.21 55.52 4.54
CA LYS A 3 -21.05 54.08 4.72
C LYS A 3 -19.62 53.72 4.27
N ILE A 4 -18.85 52.97 5.06
CA ILE A 4 -17.68 52.18 4.62
C ILE A 4 -17.58 50.97 5.56
N TYR A 5 -18.16 49.84 5.15
CA TYR A 5 -17.53 48.65 4.55
C TYR A 5 -16.95 47.66 5.57
N VAL A 6 -17.72 46.57 5.69
CA VAL A 6 -17.45 45.25 6.23
C VAL A 6 -16.00 44.82 5.97
N CYS A 7 -15.18 44.74 7.03
CA CYS A 7 -14.01 43.88 7.01
C CYS A 7 -14.45 42.49 7.46
N MET A 8 -14.67 41.66 6.44
CA MET A 8 -14.93 40.23 6.53
C MET A 8 -13.81 39.55 7.31
N MET A 9 -14.03 39.30 8.58
CA MET A 9 -13.15 38.51 9.44
C MET A 9 -13.31 37.05 9.02
N PHE A 10 -12.67 36.67 7.91
CA PHE A 10 -12.37 35.27 7.64
C PHE A 10 -11.43 34.80 8.75
N LEU A 11 -12.01 34.19 9.77
CA LEU A 11 -11.34 33.19 10.58
C LEU A 11 -10.89 32.09 9.61
N PHE A 12 -9.70 32.27 9.05
CA PHE A 12 -8.89 31.16 8.58
C PHE A 12 -8.69 30.26 9.80
N PHE A 13 -9.58 29.29 9.96
CA PHE A 13 -9.26 28.03 10.63
C PHE A 13 -8.11 27.45 9.80
N GLY A 14 -6.89 27.86 10.14
CA GLY A 14 -5.70 27.13 9.81
C GLY A 14 -5.84 25.80 10.52
N LEU A 15 -6.46 24.84 9.84
CA LEU A 15 -6.10 23.45 10.06
C LEU A 15 -4.63 23.40 9.66
N SER A 16 -3.77 23.66 10.64
CA SER A 16 -2.40 23.17 10.62
C SER A 16 -2.54 21.67 10.45
N MET A 17 -2.49 21.23 9.17
CA MET A 17 -2.22 19.86 8.84
C MET A 17 -0.92 19.57 9.57
N ASN A 18 -1.01 18.84 10.67
CA ASN A 18 0.15 18.22 11.26
C ASN A 18 0.64 17.25 10.19
N ALA A 19 1.55 17.71 9.34
CA ALA A 19 2.47 16.84 8.64
C ALA A 19 3.30 16.18 9.73
N GLN A 20 2.77 15.10 10.30
CA GLN A 20 3.54 14.29 11.23
C GLN A 20 4.78 13.83 10.47
N ASN A 21 5.92 14.18 11.05
CA ASN A 21 7.26 13.84 10.61
C ASN A 21 7.34 12.32 10.37
N ILE A 22 7.28 11.87 9.11
CA ILE A 22 7.31 10.42 8.79
C ILE A 22 8.77 9.97 8.75
N ASN A 23 9.35 9.81 9.94
CA ASN A 23 10.48 8.91 10.19
C ASN A 23 9.98 7.47 10.51
N GLY A 24 8.74 7.15 10.12
CA GLY A 24 8.09 5.87 10.43
C GLY A 24 7.66 5.13 9.16
N SER A 25 7.71 3.81 9.21
CA SER A 25 7.15 2.99 8.13
C SER A 25 5.62 3.11 8.07
N TYR A 26 5.07 3.18 6.86
CA TYR A 26 3.63 3.09 6.65
C TYR A 26 3.19 1.63 6.76
N LYS A 27 2.20 1.40 7.63
CA LYS A 27 1.53 0.11 7.83
C LYS A 27 0.14 0.15 7.23
N PHE A 28 -0.21 -0.91 6.51
CA PHE A 28 -1.55 -1.10 5.99
C PHE A 28 -2.56 -1.33 7.12
N LYS A 29 -3.81 -0.93 6.88
CA LYS A 29 -4.91 -0.91 7.84
C LYS A 29 -5.93 -1.99 7.48
N ALA A 30 -6.63 -2.49 8.49
CA ALA A 30 -7.57 -3.60 8.33
C ALA A 30 -8.64 -3.36 7.24
N HIS A 31 -9.13 -2.13 7.10
CA HIS A 31 -10.14 -1.80 6.08
C HIS A 31 -9.62 -1.83 4.64
N GLN A 32 -8.29 -1.82 4.43
CA GLN A 32 -7.70 -1.89 3.08
C GLN A 32 -7.65 -3.33 2.55
N VAL A 33 -7.68 -4.34 3.43
CA VAL A 33 -7.49 -5.76 3.06
C VAL A 33 -8.50 -6.20 2.01
N ASP A 34 -9.78 -5.99 2.28
CA ASP A 34 -10.85 -6.47 1.40
C ASP A 34 -10.87 -5.68 0.09
N ASN A 35 -10.61 -4.37 0.15
CA ASN A 35 -10.50 -3.51 -1.03
C ASN A 35 -9.36 -3.97 -1.95
N PHE A 36 -8.19 -4.28 -1.37
CA PHE A 36 -7.04 -4.74 -2.15
C PHE A 36 -7.29 -6.09 -2.82
N ILE A 37 -7.95 -7.01 -2.11
CA ILE A 37 -8.34 -8.30 -2.66
C ILE A 37 -9.38 -8.11 -3.77
N ASN A 38 -10.41 -7.30 -3.54
CA ASN A 38 -11.46 -7.03 -4.54
C ASN A 38 -10.91 -6.37 -5.81
N GLU A 39 -10.00 -5.41 -5.67
CA GLU A 39 -9.38 -4.75 -6.83
C GLU A 39 -8.67 -5.75 -7.74
N VAL A 40 -7.95 -6.71 -7.17
CA VAL A 40 -7.12 -7.67 -7.92
C VAL A 40 -7.90 -8.91 -8.38
N TYR A 41 -8.83 -9.39 -7.55
CA TYR A 41 -9.57 -10.62 -7.84
C TYR A 41 -10.95 -10.36 -8.47
N GLY A 42 -11.45 -9.12 -8.41
CA GLY A 42 -12.75 -8.73 -8.97
C GLY A 42 -13.88 -9.66 -8.53
N ASP A 43 -14.73 -10.07 -9.47
CA ASP A 43 -15.84 -10.99 -9.23
C ASP A 43 -15.41 -12.36 -8.72
N GLN A 44 -14.13 -12.74 -8.90
CA GLN A 44 -13.59 -14.00 -8.40
C GLN A 44 -13.18 -13.92 -6.92
N ALA A 45 -13.11 -12.73 -6.32
CA ALA A 45 -12.66 -12.53 -4.94
C ALA A 45 -13.43 -13.41 -3.94
N GLN A 46 -14.76 -13.45 -4.07
CA GLN A 46 -15.61 -14.26 -3.21
C GLN A 46 -15.31 -15.74 -3.35
N LYS A 47 -15.21 -16.24 -4.58
CA LYS A 47 -15.01 -17.66 -4.87
C LYS A 47 -13.62 -18.14 -4.47
N VAL A 48 -12.59 -17.36 -4.78
CA VAL A 48 -11.18 -17.77 -4.65
C VAL A 48 -10.64 -17.47 -3.26
N ILE A 49 -10.94 -16.29 -2.70
CA ILE A 49 -10.32 -15.81 -1.46
C ILE A 49 -11.29 -15.86 -0.28
N PHE A 50 -12.42 -15.16 -0.35
CA PHE A 50 -13.27 -14.97 0.85
C PHE A 50 -14.00 -16.24 1.30
N SER A 51 -14.31 -17.16 0.38
CA SER A 51 -14.88 -18.47 0.73
C SER A 51 -13.91 -19.35 1.53
N ASN A 52 -12.60 -19.12 1.42
CA ASN A 52 -11.56 -19.89 2.08
C ASN A 52 -10.96 -19.08 3.24
N LYS A 53 -11.45 -19.34 4.46
CA LYS A 53 -11.02 -18.65 5.68
C LYS A 53 -9.49 -18.68 5.90
N ASN A 54 -8.83 -19.78 5.56
CA ASN A 54 -7.38 -19.93 5.73
C ASN A 54 -6.61 -19.06 4.73
N LEU A 55 -7.07 -19.03 3.47
CA LEU A 55 -6.46 -18.22 2.44
C LEU A 55 -6.69 -16.72 2.70
N TYR A 56 -7.91 -16.32 3.06
CA TYR A 56 -8.19 -14.95 3.49
C TYR A 56 -7.33 -14.56 4.70
N GLY A 57 -7.21 -15.42 5.71
CA GLY A 57 -6.33 -15.21 6.86
C GLY A 57 -4.86 -15.02 6.46
N THR A 58 -4.39 -15.77 5.46
CA THR A 58 -3.04 -15.65 4.91
C THR A 58 -2.83 -14.29 4.23
N PHE A 59 -3.77 -13.83 3.40
CA PHE A 59 -3.71 -12.50 2.78
C PHE A 59 -3.79 -11.37 3.81
N LYS A 60 -4.66 -11.51 4.81
CA LYS A 60 -4.78 -10.54 5.89
C LYS A 60 -3.46 -10.37 6.66
N LYS A 61 -2.79 -11.47 7.01
CA LYS A 61 -1.47 -11.44 7.66
C LYS A 61 -0.39 -10.86 6.74
N LEU A 62 -0.40 -11.25 5.46
CA LEU A 62 0.51 -10.69 4.45
C LEU A 62 0.41 -9.15 4.43
N ILE A 63 -0.80 -8.61 4.28
CA ILE A 63 -1.01 -7.17 4.13
C ILE A 63 -0.73 -6.41 5.44
N LEU A 64 -1.26 -6.89 6.57
CA LEU A 64 -1.23 -6.13 7.82
C LEU A 64 0.06 -6.28 8.63
N GLU A 65 0.70 -7.46 8.56
CA GLU A 65 1.82 -7.78 9.45
C GLU A 65 3.15 -7.83 8.69
N ARG A 66 3.12 -8.23 7.41
CA ARG A 66 4.33 -8.49 6.63
C ARG A 66 4.68 -7.39 5.63
N MET A 67 3.72 -6.62 5.16
CA MET A 67 3.97 -5.52 4.23
C MET A 67 4.15 -4.19 4.95
N GLU A 68 5.13 -3.40 4.53
CA GLU A 68 5.29 -2.01 4.95
C GLU A 68 5.92 -1.16 3.85
N ILE A 69 5.61 0.13 3.85
CA ILE A 69 6.22 1.09 2.92
C ILE A 69 7.16 1.99 3.73
N VAL A 70 8.42 2.07 3.32
CA VAL A 70 9.47 2.84 4.00
C VAL A 70 10.11 3.85 3.06
N ARG A 71 10.80 4.86 3.60
CA ARG A 71 11.61 5.78 2.78
C ARG A 71 12.95 5.13 2.40
N LYS A 72 13.38 5.32 1.16
CA LYS A 72 14.64 4.81 0.59
C LYS A 72 15.88 5.30 1.33
N SER A 73 15.82 6.46 1.97
CA SER A 73 16.90 6.98 2.84
C SER A 73 17.31 6.00 3.95
N GLU A 74 16.43 5.07 4.32
CA GLU A 74 16.69 4.01 5.31
C GLU A 74 17.53 2.84 4.74
N MET A 75 17.63 2.69 3.42
CA MET A 75 18.42 1.64 2.76
C MET A 75 19.48 2.24 1.82
N LYS A 76 20.63 2.59 2.38
CA LYS A 76 21.76 3.14 1.61
C LYS A 76 22.41 2.07 0.71
N GLY A 77 22.52 2.36 -0.60
CA GLY A 77 23.49 1.74 -1.50
C GLY A 77 23.11 0.42 -2.20
N LYS A 78 21.91 -0.13 -1.99
CA LYS A 78 21.46 -1.33 -2.72
C LYS A 78 20.60 -0.97 -3.92
N LYS A 79 20.90 -1.57 -5.08
CA LYS A 79 19.97 -1.57 -6.22
C LYS A 79 18.77 -2.45 -5.84
N VAL A 80 17.58 -1.87 -5.91
CA VAL A 80 16.32 -2.55 -5.60
C VAL A 80 15.52 -2.69 -6.90
N PRO A 81 14.91 -3.84 -7.19
CA PRO A 81 14.08 -3.99 -8.37
C PRO A 81 12.86 -3.07 -8.30
N LYS A 82 12.52 -2.45 -9.43
CA LYS A 82 11.31 -1.65 -9.58
C LYS A 82 10.07 -2.53 -9.51
N ILE A 83 9.02 -2.03 -8.87
CA ILE A 83 7.78 -2.78 -8.69
C ILE A 83 7.05 -3.00 -10.02
N THR A 84 7.00 -1.99 -10.90
CA THR A 84 6.39 -2.12 -12.24
C THR A 84 7.13 -3.12 -13.12
N ALA A 85 8.45 -3.26 -12.96
CA ALA A 85 9.27 -4.20 -13.70
C ALA A 85 8.94 -5.67 -13.37
N GLN A 86 8.20 -5.94 -12.28
CA GLN A 86 7.72 -7.29 -11.97
C GLN A 86 6.49 -7.67 -12.81
N GLY A 87 5.82 -6.69 -13.44
CA GLY A 87 4.60 -6.87 -14.20
C GLY A 87 3.33 -6.87 -13.34
N MET A 88 2.18 -6.73 -14.00
CA MET A 88 0.86 -6.71 -13.36
C MET A 88 0.34 -8.11 -13.08
N PHE A 89 -0.36 -8.28 -11.97
CA PHE A 89 -1.10 -9.48 -11.61
C PHE A 89 -2.57 -9.31 -12.03
N ASP A 90 -2.85 -9.67 -13.27
CA ASP A 90 -4.10 -9.44 -14.01
C ASP A 90 -4.88 -10.75 -14.29
N THR A 91 -4.44 -11.88 -13.72
CA THR A 91 -5.00 -13.21 -13.96
C THR A 91 -6.50 -13.32 -13.67
N TYR A 92 -6.99 -12.63 -12.63
CA TYR A 92 -8.39 -12.71 -12.19
C TYR A 92 -9.21 -11.49 -12.60
N ASN A 93 -8.56 -10.34 -12.79
CA ASN A 93 -9.17 -9.10 -13.22
C ASN A 93 -8.24 -8.40 -14.23
N SER A 94 -8.61 -8.44 -15.51
CA SER A 94 -7.85 -7.82 -16.60
C SER A 94 -7.84 -6.29 -16.55
N ASN A 95 -8.71 -5.67 -15.73
CA ASN A 95 -8.77 -4.21 -15.59
C ASN A 95 -7.75 -3.68 -14.57
N VAL A 96 -6.98 -4.56 -13.93
CA VAL A 96 -5.93 -4.17 -12.99
C VAL A 96 -4.81 -3.44 -13.75
N SER A 97 -4.57 -2.18 -13.38
CA SER A 97 -3.57 -1.31 -13.99
C SER A 97 -2.68 -0.64 -12.96
N HIS A 98 -1.56 -0.07 -13.41
CA HIS A 98 -0.74 0.81 -12.59
C HIS A 98 -1.54 2.02 -12.08
N ASP A 99 -1.21 2.47 -10.89
CA ASP A 99 -1.72 3.75 -10.38
C ASP A 99 -1.12 4.90 -11.21
N ALA A 100 -1.95 5.88 -11.56
CA ALA A 100 -1.48 7.06 -12.30
C ALA A 100 -0.46 7.88 -11.49
N TYR A 101 -0.60 7.87 -10.16
CA TYR A 101 0.31 8.48 -9.21
C TYR A 101 0.34 7.66 -7.93
N PHE A 102 1.48 7.67 -7.24
CA PHE A 102 1.60 6.98 -5.96
C PHE A 102 0.88 7.77 -4.85
N ASP A 103 -0.05 7.10 -4.17
CA ASP A 103 -0.63 7.53 -2.90
C ASP A 103 -0.50 6.39 -1.90
N VAL A 104 0.29 6.61 -0.85
CA VAL A 104 0.55 5.59 0.18
C VAL A 104 -0.72 5.04 0.83
N ASN A 105 -1.81 5.83 0.87
CA ASN A 105 -3.07 5.39 1.48
C ASN A 105 -3.93 4.52 0.58
N ASN A 106 -3.69 4.55 -0.74
CA ASN A 106 -4.49 3.86 -1.73
C ASN A 106 -3.69 2.84 -2.57
N PHE A 107 -2.36 2.86 -2.43
CA PHE A 107 -1.48 1.96 -3.15
C PHE A 107 -1.72 0.51 -2.74
N ASN A 108 -2.07 -0.33 -3.70
CA ASN A 108 -2.30 -1.76 -3.52
C ASN A 108 -1.13 -2.58 -4.09
N PRO A 109 -0.26 -3.17 -3.23
CA PRO A 109 0.84 -4.02 -3.68
C PRO A 109 0.43 -5.29 -4.40
N LEU A 110 -0.79 -5.81 -4.18
CA LEU A 110 -1.25 -7.07 -4.77
C LEU A 110 -1.45 -6.98 -6.28
N LYS A 111 -1.50 -5.77 -6.83
CA LYS A 111 -1.59 -5.53 -8.28
C LYS A 111 -0.39 -6.01 -9.06
N TYR A 112 0.73 -6.29 -8.40
CA TYR A 112 2.00 -6.61 -9.05
C TYR A 112 2.37 -8.07 -8.83
N LYS A 113 3.08 -8.67 -9.79
CA LYS A 113 3.58 -10.06 -9.74
C LYS A 113 4.79 -10.18 -8.79
N LEU A 114 4.58 -9.90 -7.51
CA LEU A 114 5.63 -9.92 -6.48
C LEU A 114 5.76 -11.29 -5.83
N VAL A 115 6.90 -11.53 -5.20
CA VAL A 115 7.15 -12.73 -4.40
C VAL A 115 6.58 -12.52 -2.99
N PHE A 116 5.28 -12.77 -2.79
CA PHE A 116 4.61 -12.50 -1.52
C PHE A 116 4.89 -13.51 -0.40
N PHE A 117 5.26 -14.74 -0.73
CA PHE A 117 5.27 -15.88 0.21
C PHE A 117 6.66 -16.53 0.38
N ASP A 118 7.72 -15.76 0.15
CA ASP A 118 9.10 -16.21 0.43
C ASP A 118 9.26 -16.49 1.93
N ALA A 119 9.79 -17.67 2.30
CA ALA A 119 9.94 -18.09 3.69
C ALA A 119 11.31 -17.72 4.30
N SER A 120 12.25 -17.26 3.49
CA SER A 120 13.67 -17.17 3.85
C SER A 120 14.21 -15.74 3.86
N SER A 121 13.61 -14.84 3.09
CA SER A 121 14.19 -13.53 2.80
C SER A 121 13.16 -12.42 2.68
N TYR A 122 13.57 -11.22 3.10
CA TYR A 122 12.80 -10.01 2.87
C TYR A 122 12.78 -9.71 1.37
N GLN A 123 11.60 -9.47 0.83
CA GLN A 123 11.48 -8.92 -0.52
C GLN A 123 11.37 -7.42 -0.43
N VAL A 124 12.11 -6.73 -1.29
CA VAL A 124 12.18 -5.28 -1.31
C VAL A 124 11.99 -4.82 -2.74
N TYR A 125 11.04 -3.92 -2.97
CA TYR A 125 10.74 -3.35 -4.27
C TYR A 125 10.74 -1.84 -4.19
N GLU A 126 11.34 -1.18 -5.18
CA GLU A 126 11.25 0.26 -5.34
C GLU A 126 9.89 0.63 -5.93
N ILE A 127 9.19 1.55 -5.27
CA ILE A 127 7.96 2.13 -5.81
C ILE A 127 8.38 3.19 -6.83
N ASP A 128 8.01 2.96 -8.08
CA ASP A 128 8.53 3.72 -9.22
C ASP A 128 8.34 5.22 -9.10
N ASN A 129 9.39 5.97 -9.43
CA ASN A 129 9.44 7.43 -9.41
C ASN A 129 9.14 8.04 -8.03
N THR A 130 9.40 7.31 -6.94
CA THR A 130 9.26 7.80 -5.57
C THR A 130 10.48 7.47 -4.72
N ASP A 131 10.58 8.11 -3.56
CA ASP A 131 11.56 7.76 -2.53
C ASP A 131 11.06 6.65 -1.59
N TYR A 132 10.10 5.83 -2.03
CA TYR A 132 9.51 4.77 -1.21
C TYR A 132 9.90 3.37 -1.67
N LEU A 133 10.05 2.47 -0.70
CA LEU A 133 10.27 1.05 -0.90
C LEU A 133 9.11 0.29 -0.27
N LEU A 134 8.62 -0.73 -0.97
CA LEU A 134 7.77 -1.77 -0.38
C LEU A 134 8.68 -2.86 0.19
N ILE A 135 8.50 -3.17 1.47
CA ILE A 135 9.14 -4.30 2.14
C ILE A 135 8.08 -5.36 2.41
N ILE A 136 8.39 -6.62 2.08
CA ILE A 136 7.60 -7.80 2.42
C ILE A 136 8.48 -8.71 3.29
N LYS A 137 8.07 -8.88 4.55
CA LYS A 137 8.76 -9.77 5.51
C LYS A 137 8.59 -11.24 5.11
N PRO A 138 9.54 -12.13 5.44
CA PRO A 138 9.40 -13.55 5.19
C PRO A 138 8.12 -14.14 5.79
N GLN A 139 7.58 -15.18 5.17
CA GLN A 139 6.47 -15.94 5.74
C GLN A 139 6.96 -16.69 6.98
N PRO A 140 6.30 -16.52 8.14
CA PRO A 140 6.63 -17.31 9.33
C PRO A 140 6.49 -18.79 9.00
N LYS A 141 7.50 -19.59 9.38
CA LYS A 141 7.36 -21.05 9.34
C LYS A 141 6.17 -21.42 10.23
N LEU A 142 5.30 -22.30 9.74
CA LEU A 142 4.27 -22.90 10.58
C LEU A 142 5.00 -23.59 11.74
N GLN A 143 4.76 -23.12 12.97
CA GLN A 143 5.14 -23.86 14.15
C GLN A 143 4.14 -25.00 14.26
N ASN A 144 4.58 -26.20 13.88
CA ASN A 144 3.83 -27.44 14.08
C ASN A 144 3.80 -27.79 15.57
#